data_AF-A0A7U9WZL4-F1
#
_entry.id   AF-A0A7U9WZL4-F1
#
_cell.length_a   1.000
_cell.length_b   1.000
_cell.length_c   1.000
_cell.angle_alpha   90.00
_cell.angle_beta   90.00
_cell.angle_gamma   90.00
#
_symmetry.space_group_name_H-M   'P 1'
#
loop_
_entity.id
_entity.type
_entity.pdbx_description
1 polymer ?
#
loop_
_entity_poly.entity_id
_entity_poly.type
_entity_poly.pdbx_seq_one_letter_code
_entity_poly.pdbx_strand_id
1 'polypeptide(L)'
;MTRIPKIKQLQTTAAGTITINWDLVEQIIGFQLHDNLKNFYSRVLGSKNKYGTISGRIKFNPVELVKRYVNREDWLINANNTSCAELSLDLLTETDVAYVVDYLQEAFKGAWTGGNDFGNRAYIGEILINMGQITLVLNNDTGKFEWVDFGYGYFEVYEENPYGIVADHTQEFLDKFMLVKKC
;
A
#
# COMPACT_ATOMS: atom_id res chain seq x y z
N MET A 1 -20.28 -15.29 16.83
CA MET A 1 -19.25 -15.51 15.79
C MET A 1 -18.26 -14.36 15.85
N THR A 2 -16.97 -14.63 16.06
CA THR A 2 -15.95 -13.58 16.08
C THR A 2 -15.69 -13.13 14.64
N ARG A 3 -15.99 -11.86 14.33
CA ARG A 3 -15.78 -11.29 12.99
C ARG A 3 -14.28 -11.33 12.67
N ILE A 4 -13.89 -11.93 11.54
CA ILE A 4 -12.50 -11.96 11.09
C ILE A 4 -12.03 -10.51 10.83
N PRO A 5 -10.86 -10.09 11.34
CA PRO A 5 -10.32 -8.76 11.05
C PRO A 5 -10.19 -8.53 9.55
N LYS A 6 -10.47 -7.30 9.09
CA LYS A 6 -10.54 -7.01 7.66
C LYS A 6 -9.21 -7.21 6.92
N ILE A 7 -8.09 -6.90 7.57
CA ILE A 7 -6.74 -7.19 7.07
C ILE A 7 -6.55 -8.71 6.88
N LYS A 8 -7.03 -9.53 7.82
CA LYS A 8 -6.96 -10.99 7.67
C LYS A 8 -7.84 -11.48 6.52
N GLN A 9 -9.01 -10.87 6.32
CA GLN A 9 -9.86 -11.15 5.17
C GLN A 9 -9.13 -10.84 3.85
N LEU A 10 -8.48 -9.67 3.76
CA LEU A 10 -7.68 -9.27 2.58
C LEU A 10 -6.55 -10.29 2.29
N GLN A 11 -5.83 -10.72 3.32
CA GLN A 11 -4.73 -11.70 3.21
C GLN A 11 -5.18 -13.05 2.65
N THR A 12 -6.37 -13.53 3.04
CA THR A 12 -6.82 -14.89 2.70
C THR A 12 -7.74 -14.96 1.50
N THR A 13 -8.29 -13.83 1.05
CA THR A 13 -9.24 -13.79 -0.08
C THR A 13 -8.46 -13.79 -1.39
N ALA A 14 -8.84 -14.66 -2.33
CA ALA A 14 -8.19 -14.77 -3.63
C ALA A 14 -8.40 -13.52 -4.49
N ALA A 15 -7.45 -13.24 -5.38
CA ALA A 15 -7.58 -12.19 -6.38
C ALA A 15 -8.79 -12.43 -7.29
N GLY A 16 -9.46 -11.37 -7.71
CA GLY A 16 -10.63 -11.45 -8.60
C GLY A 16 -11.93 -11.87 -7.91
N THR A 17 -11.94 -12.01 -6.58
CA THR A 17 -13.17 -12.25 -5.81
C THR A 17 -14.18 -11.11 -5.99
N ILE A 18 -13.67 -9.89 -6.16
CA ILE A 18 -14.44 -8.73 -6.56
C ILE A 18 -14.23 -8.51 -8.05
N THR A 19 -15.33 -8.43 -8.79
CA THR A 19 -15.31 -8.10 -10.22
C THR A 19 -15.27 -6.60 -10.41
N ILE A 20 -14.23 -6.12 -11.09
CA ILE A 20 -14.06 -4.73 -11.53
C ILE A 20 -13.76 -4.78 -13.03
N ASN A 21 -14.37 -3.88 -13.80
CA ASN A 21 -14.09 -3.77 -15.23
C ASN A 21 -12.77 -3.02 -15.45
N TRP A 22 -11.66 -3.73 -15.24
CA TRP A 22 -10.32 -3.17 -15.35
C TRP A 22 -10.02 -2.62 -16.75
N ASP A 23 -10.50 -3.26 -17.81
CA ASP A 23 -10.30 -2.78 -19.19
C ASP A 23 -10.88 -1.37 -19.38
N LEU A 24 -12.10 -1.12 -18.88
CA LEU A 24 -12.72 0.20 -18.97
C LEU A 24 -12.06 1.20 -18.03
N VAL A 25 -11.65 0.79 -16.82
CA VAL A 25 -10.89 1.65 -15.91
C VAL A 25 -9.58 2.10 -16.55
N GLU A 26 -8.79 1.15 -17.09
CA GLU A 26 -7.52 1.40 -17.79
C GLU A 26 -7.70 2.31 -19.01
N GLN A 27 -8.78 2.13 -19.77
CA GLN A 27 -9.15 3.00 -20.88
C GLN A 27 -9.39 4.45 -20.43
N ILE A 28 -10.05 4.66 -19.28
CA ILE A 28 -10.39 6.00 -18.79
C ILE A 28 -9.19 6.69 -18.14
N ILE A 29 -8.40 5.97 -17.33
CA ILE A 29 -7.20 6.54 -16.69
C ILE A 29 -6.06 6.78 -17.69
N GLY A 30 -6.06 6.08 -18.83
CA GLY A 30 -5.13 6.31 -19.94
C GLY A 30 -3.82 5.51 -19.87
N PHE A 31 -3.72 4.52 -18.98
CA PHE A 31 -2.57 3.62 -18.90
C PHE A 31 -2.98 2.25 -18.30
N GLN A 32 -2.15 1.24 -18.55
CA GLN A 32 -2.39 -0.12 -18.03
C GLN A 32 -2.01 -0.21 -16.55
N LEU A 33 -2.85 -0.87 -15.76
CA LEU A 33 -2.56 -1.15 -14.36
C LEU A 33 -1.81 -2.46 -14.23
N HIS A 34 -0.80 -2.48 -13.37
CA HIS A 34 -0.07 -3.69 -13.06
C HIS A 34 -0.99 -4.72 -12.39
N ASP A 35 -0.80 -6.00 -12.70
CA ASP A 35 -1.62 -7.08 -12.17
C ASP A 35 -1.60 -7.16 -10.65
N ASN A 36 -0.49 -6.79 -10.00
CA ASN A 36 -0.41 -6.70 -8.54
C ASN A 36 -1.36 -5.65 -7.94
N LEU A 37 -1.59 -4.53 -8.60
CA LEU A 37 -2.53 -3.50 -8.14
C LEU A 37 -3.97 -3.99 -8.30
N LYS A 38 -4.29 -4.54 -9.48
CA LYS A 38 -5.59 -5.17 -9.75
C LYS A 38 -5.88 -6.30 -8.77
N ASN A 39 -4.87 -7.13 -8.50
CA ASN A 39 -4.93 -8.23 -7.53
C ASN A 39 -5.23 -7.72 -6.12
N PHE A 40 -4.57 -6.66 -5.68
CA PHE A 40 -4.78 -6.07 -4.35
C PHE A 40 -6.24 -5.58 -4.18
N TYR A 41 -6.72 -4.77 -5.13
CA TYR A 41 -8.05 -4.17 -5.05
C TYR A 41 -9.21 -5.12 -5.41
N SER A 42 -8.95 -6.22 -6.11
CA SER A 42 -9.99 -7.20 -6.49
C SER A 42 -10.26 -8.28 -5.41
N ARG A 43 -9.78 -8.10 -4.18
CA ARG A 43 -9.92 -9.10 -3.09
C ARG A 43 -11.09 -8.80 -2.17
N VAL A 44 -11.06 -7.67 -1.47
CA VAL A 44 -12.10 -7.27 -0.52
C VAL A 44 -12.36 -5.77 -0.60
N LEU A 45 -13.62 -5.36 -0.43
CA LEU A 45 -13.98 -3.94 -0.30
C LEU A 45 -13.73 -3.48 1.12
N GLY A 46 -13.27 -2.24 1.27
CA GLY A 46 -13.18 -1.51 2.53
C GLY A 46 -14.54 -1.22 3.18
N SER A 47 -14.52 -0.44 4.26
CA SER A 47 -15.77 0.02 4.90
C SER A 47 -16.30 1.25 4.18
N LYS A 48 -17.63 1.46 4.14
CA LYS A 48 -18.27 2.60 3.43
C LYS A 48 -18.08 3.98 4.10
N ASN A 49 -17.07 4.16 4.94
CA ASN A 49 -16.67 5.48 5.43
C ASN A 49 -15.82 6.19 4.35
N LYS A 50 -15.57 7.50 4.55
CA LYS A 50 -14.97 8.41 3.55
C LYS A 50 -13.70 7.89 2.88
N TYR A 51 -12.94 7.04 3.58
CA TYR A 51 -11.78 6.32 3.06
C TYR A 51 -12.00 4.86 3.42
N GLY A 52 -11.94 3.94 2.45
CA GLY A 52 -12.12 2.50 2.67
C GLY A 52 -11.01 1.84 3.50
N THR A 53 -10.27 2.63 4.26
CA THR A 53 -9.13 2.29 5.08
C THR A 53 -9.48 1.19 6.07
N ILE A 54 -8.62 0.18 6.10
CA ILE A 54 -8.64 -0.89 7.08
C ILE A 54 -7.37 -0.76 7.93
N SER A 55 -7.52 -0.85 9.25
CA SER A 55 -6.39 -0.72 10.14
C SER A 55 -6.28 -1.86 11.15
N GLY A 56 -5.08 -2.04 11.68
CA GLY A 56 -4.81 -3.02 12.70
C GLY A 56 -3.38 -2.93 13.24
N ARG A 57 -3.19 -3.39 14.47
CA ARG A 57 -1.85 -3.53 15.04
C ARG A 57 -1.16 -4.75 14.49
N ILE A 58 0.08 -4.58 14.08
CA ILE A 58 0.93 -5.65 13.55
C ILE A 58 2.16 -5.85 14.43
N LYS A 59 2.69 -7.07 14.45
CA LYS A 59 4.09 -7.28 14.84
C LYS A 59 4.95 -6.58 13.79
N PHE A 60 5.89 -5.76 14.25
CA PHE A 60 6.75 -4.98 13.39
C PHE A 60 8.21 -5.34 13.61
N ASN A 61 8.88 -5.72 12.52
CA ASN A 61 10.33 -5.87 12.48
C ASN A 61 10.81 -5.17 11.19
N PRO A 62 11.56 -4.06 11.30
CA PRO A 62 11.99 -3.29 10.14
C PRO A 62 12.88 -4.11 9.18
N VAL A 63 13.67 -5.04 9.72
CA VAL A 63 14.55 -5.92 8.94
C VAL A 63 13.75 -6.94 8.13
N GLU A 64 12.65 -7.46 8.69
CA GLU A 64 11.79 -8.42 7.98
C GLU A 64 10.84 -7.74 6.99
N LEU A 65 10.46 -6.48 7.25
CA LEU A 65 9.59 -5.71 6.37
C LEU A 65 10.24 -5.50 5.00
N VAL A 66 11.49 -5.02 4.97
CA VAL A 66 12.18 -4.65 3.73
C VAL A 66 12.88 -5.85 3.13
N LYS A 67 12.44 -6.26 1.93
CA LYS A 67 13.07 -7.33 1.14
C LYS A 67 14.41 -6.90 0.56
N ARG A 68 14.48 -5.68 0.05
CA ARG A 68 15.71 -5.10 -0.53
C ARG A 68 15.74 -3.60 -0.31
N TYR A 69 16.81 -3.10 0.31
CA TYR A 69 17.08 -1.66 0.40
C TYR A 69 17.57 -1.15 -0.96
N VAL A 70 17.06 0.01 -1.36
CA VAL A 70 17.48 0.69 -2.58
C VAL A 70 18.34 1.90 -2.21
N ASN A 71 17.97 2.62 -1.14
CA ASN A 71 18.75 3.73 -0.60
C ASN A 71 19.29 3.44 0.83
N ARG A 72 20.37 4.13 1.21
CA ARG A 72 21.33 3.72 2.27
C ARG A 72 21.02 4.20 3.69
N GLU A 73 19.87 4.79 3.95
CA GLU A 73 19.58 5.31 5.28
C GLU A 73 18.99 4.22 6.18
N ASP A 74 19.80 3.78 7.15
CA ASP A 74 19.43 2.83 8.22
C ASP A 74 18.40 3.41 9.21
N TRP A 75 17.73 4.52 8.88
CA TRP A 75 16.82 5.21 9.80
C TRP A 75 15.70 4.27 10.24
N LEU A 76 15.17 3.45 9.34
CA LEU A 76 14.10 2.51 9.65
C LEU A 76 14.50 1.48 10.71
N ILE A 77 15.75 1.04 10.70
CA ILE A 77 16.31 0.10 11.69
C ILE A 77 16.42 0.79 13.07
N ASN A 78 16.76 2.07 13.08
CA ASN A 78 16.91 2.87 14.30
C ASN A 78 15.58 3.48 14.81
N ALA A 79 14.50 3.44 14.01
CA ALA A 79 13.30 4.23 14.24
C ALA A 79 12.19 3.55 15.06
N ASN A 80 12.25 2.24 15.30
CA ASN A 80 11.24 1.59 16.14
C ASN A 80 11.87 0.82 17.31
N ASN A 81 11.81 1.45 18.49
CA ASN A 81 12.12 0.80 19.77
C ASN A 81 10.97 -0.10 20.28
N THR A 82 10.00 -0.47 19.42
CA THR A 82 8.90 -1.36 19.79
C THR A 82 8.72 -2.48 18.78
N SER A 83 8.19 -3.62 19.24
CA SER A 83 7.92 -4.81 18.44
C SER A 83 6.59 -4.74 17.67
N CYS A 84 5.94 -3.58 17.68
CA CYS A 84 4.63 -3.36 17.11
C CYS A 84 4.54 -2.07 16.30
N ALA A 85 3.58 -2.03 15.38
CA ALA A 85 3.21 -0.82 14.65
C ALA A 85 1.71 -0.85 14.34
N GLU A 86 1.15 0.30 13.96
CA GLU A 86 -0.19 0.39 13.41
C GLU A 86 -0.12 0.42 11.89
N LEU A 87 -0.77 -0.55 11.25
CA LEU A 87 -0.90 -0.63 9.80
C LEU A 87 -2.26 -0.08 9.40
N SER A 88 -2.27 0.77 8.37
CA SER A 88 -3.46 1.21 7.66
C SER A 88 -3.28 0.92 6.17
N LEU A 89 -4.28 0.30 5.55
CA LEU A 89 -4.30 0.03 4.11
C LEU A 89 -5.59 0.59 3.52
N ASP A 90 -5.47 1.29 2.40
CA ASP A 90 -6.62 1.88 1.72
C ASP A 90 -7.18 0.90 0.68
N LEU A 91 -8.49 0.71 0.72
CA LEU A 91 -9.21 -0.17 -0.19
C LEU A 91 -10.35 0.58 -0.87
N LEU A 92 -10.75 0.06 -2.03
CA LEU A 92 -12.00 0.44 -2.69
C LEU A 92 -13.19 0.15 -1.78
N THR A 93 -14.17 1.05 -1.74
CA THR A 93 -15.43 0.83 -1.02
C THR A 93 -16.54 0.32 -1.93
N GLU A 94 -16.40 0.56 -3.24
CA GLU A 94 -17.36 0.23 -4.29
C GLU A 94 -16.61 -0.20 -5.56
N THR A 95 -17.34 -0.74 -6.54
CA THR A 95 -16.77 -1.30 -7.79
C THR A 95 -17.26 -0.58 -9.04
N ASP A 96 -18.03 0.49 -8.87
CA ASP A 96 -18.46 1.31 -10.00
C ASP A 96 -17.25 1.92 -10.68
N VAL A 97 -17.26 1.94 -12.01
CA VAL A 97 -16.09 2.36 -12.81
C VAL A 97 -15.74 3.82 -12.54
N ALA A 98 -16.72 4.71 -12.43
CA ALA A 98 -16.44 6.13 -12.16
C ALA A 98 -15.79 6.29 -10.78
N TYR A 99 -16.33 5.61 -9.77
CA TYR A 99 -15.72 5.58 -8.44
C TYR A 99 -14.29 5.03 -8.44
N VAL A 100 -14.05 3.90 -9.11
CA VAL A 100 -12.72 3.28 -9.14
C VAL A 100 -11.70 4.18 -9.86
N VAL A 101 -12.11 4.83 -10.95
CA VAL A 101 -11.28 5.81 -11.67
C VAL A 101 -10.91 6.97 -10.75
N ASP A 102 -11.88 7.61 -10.09
CA ASP A 102 -11.64 8.73 -9.19
C ASP A 102 -10.71 8.33 -8.04
N TYR A 103 -10.95 7.16 -7.44
CA TYR A 103 -10.11 6.62 -6.39
C TYR A 103 -8.66 6.40 -6.86
N LEU A 104 -8.46 5.82 -8.04
CA LEU A 104 -7.12 5.57 -8.57
C LEU A 104 -6.40 6.88 -8.93
N GLN A 105 -7.10 7.89 -9.44
CA GLN A 105 -6.50 9.20 -9.67
C GLN A 105 -5.93 9.79 -8.37
N GLU A 106 -6.66 9.68 -7.26
CA GLU A 106 -6.17 10.07 -5.93
C GLU A 106 -5.03 9.16 -5.45
N ALA A 107 -5.10 7.85 -5.69
CA ALA A 107 -4.03 6.94 -5.32
C ALA A 107 -2.73 7.26 -6.05
N PHE A 108 -2.77 7.66 -7.33
CA PHE A 108 -1.56 7.99 -8.11
C PHE A 108 -1.09 9.44 -7.94
N LYS A 109 -2.00 10.39 -7.75
CA LYS A 109 -1.71 11.84 -7.85
C LYS A 109 -2.32 12.68 -6.73
N GLY A 110 -2.88 12.04 -5.72
CA GLY A 110 -3.58 12.72 -4.64
C GLY A 110 -2.63 13.46 -3.70
N ALA A 111 -3.22 13.97 -2.60
CA ALA A 111 -2.54 14.84 -1.66
C ALA A 111 -1.28 14.22 -1.00
N TRP A 112 -1.19 12.88 -0.95
CA TRP A 112 -0.03 12.17 -0.38
C TRP A 112 1.28 12.51 -1.08
N THR A 113 1.23 12.93 -2.34
CA THR A 113 2.41 13.33 -3.12
C THR A 113 2.98 14.69 -2.68
N GLY A 114 2.23 15.49 -1.92
CA GLY A 114 2.57 16.88 -1.62
C GLY A 114 2.64 17.79 -2.86
N GLY A 115 2.03 17.36 -3.98
CA GLY A 115 2.11 18.06 -5.27
C GLY A 115 3.35 17.72 -6.10
N ASN A 116 4.18 16.77 -5.66
CA ASN A 116 5.32 16.27 -6.42
C ASN A 116 4.89 15.13 -7.34
N ASP A 117 5.66 14.89 -8.40
CA ASP A 117 5.51 13.72 -9.23
C ASP A 117 6.27 12.55 -8.59
N PHE A 118 5.64 11.37 -8.50
CA PHE A 118 6.23 10.12 -7.99
C PHE A 118 6.24 9.01 -9.05
N GLY A 119 6.05 9.38 -10.32
CA GLY A 119 5.83 8.45 -11.42
C GLY A 119 4.52 7.71 -11.27
N ASN A 120 4.44 6.51 -11.84
CA ASN A 120 3.24 5.66 -11.73
C ASN A 120 3.23 4.89 -10.40
N ARG A 121 3.40 5.57 -9.26
CA ARG A 121 3.27 4.95 -7.94
C ARG A 121 1.89 5.23 -7.37
N ALA A 122 1.18 4.17 -6.98
CA ALA A 122 -0.10 4.27 -6.31
C ALA A 122 0.12 4.18 -4.79
N TYR A 123 -0.45 5.10 -4.03
CA TYR A 123 -0.56 5.00 -2.58
C TYR A 123 -1.43 3.81 -2.19
N ILE A 124 -0.92 2.98 -1.28
CA ILE A 124 -1.60 1.78 -0.79
C ILE A 124 -1.95 1.89 0.69
N GLY A 125 -1.17 2.65 1.46
CA GLY A 125 -1.38 2.80 2.89
C GLY A 125 -0.11 3.21 3.61
N GLU A 126 -0.08 2.94 4.90
CA GLU A 126 0.98 3.42 5.79
C GLU A 126 1.18 2.50 6.99
N ILE A 127 2.38 2.56 7.56
CA ILE A 127 2.69 1.98 8.85
C ILE A 127 3.12 3.12 9.78
N LEU A 128 2.35 3.34 10.84
CA LEU A 128 2.68 4.27 11.91
C LEU A 128 3.57 3.55 12.93
N ILE A 129 4.78 4.08 13.09
CA ILE A 129 5.76 3.68 14.09
C ILE A 129 5.97 4.83 15.09
N ASN A 130 6.67 4.57 16.20
CA ASN A 130 6.86 5.59 17.22
C ASN A 130 7.56 6.86 16.74
N MET A 131 8.46 6.76 15.76
CA MET A 131 9.28 7.87 15.28
C MET A 131 8.79 8.46 13.95
N GLY A 132 7.64 8.02 13.43
CA GLY A 132 7.09 8.55 12.19
C GLY A 132 6.18 7.59 11.44
N GLN A 133 6.12 7.79 10.12
CA GLN A 133 5.24 7.07 9.22
C GLN A 133 6.05 6.49 8.06
N ILE A 134 5.80 5.22 7.75
CA ILE A 134 6.32 4.55 6.57
C ILE A 134 5.19 4.54 5.55
N THR A 135 5.33 5.28 4.46
CA THR A 135 4.33 5.28 3.40
C THR A 135 4.55 4.09 2.47
N LEU A 136 3.50 3.34 2.21
CA LEU A 136 3.49 2.16 1.36
C LEU A 136 2.87 2.52 0.01
N VAL A 137 3.59 2.20 -1.06
CA VAL A 137 3.15 2.44 -2.43
C VAL A 137 3.33 1.19 -3.28
N LEU A 138 2.57 1.09 -4.36
CA LEU A 138 2.81 0.14 -5.43
C LEU A 138 3.34 0.88 -6.65
N ASN A 139 4.51 0.50 -7.12
CA ASN A 139 5.07 0.99 -8.37
C ASN A 139 4.44 0.25 -9.55
N ASN A 140 3.59 0.93 -10.32
CA ASN A 140 2.83 0.32 -11.41
C ASN A 140 3.71 -0.13 -12.57
N ASP A 141 4.88 0.47 -12.76
CA ASP A 141 5.78 0.11 -13.85
C ASP A 141 6.53 -1.21 -13.56
N THR A 142 6.81 -1.48 -12.27
CA THR A 142 7.56 -2.68 -11.85
C THR A 142 6.70 -3.73 -11.13
N GLY A 143 5.49 -3.36 -10.72
CA GLY A 143 4.61 -4.17 -9.89
C GLY A 143 5.00 -4.29 -8.43
N LYS A 144 6.12 -3.71 -8.00
CA LYS A 144 6.67 -3.91 -6.65
C LYS A 144 5.95 -3.05 -5.63
N PHE A 145 5.83 -3.59 -4.43
CA PHE A 145 5.44 -2.82 -3.25
C PHE A 145 6.70 -2.19 -2.67
N GLU A 146 6.68 -0.88 -2.56
CA GLU A 146 7.80 -0.05 -2.12
C GLU A 146 7.38 0.72 -0.87
N TRP A 147 8.37 1.18 -0.13
CA TRP A 147 8.13 2.21 0.86
C TRP A 147 8.98 3.45 0.55
N VAL A 148 8.39 4.61 0.82
CA VAL A 148 8.95 5.92 0.52
C VAL A 148 8.94 6.78 1.77
N ASP A 149 9.93 7.66 1.90
CA ASP A 149 10.00 8.69 2.93
C ASP A 149 9.96 10.06 2.27
N PHE A 150 8.93 10.85 2.58
CA PHE A 150 8.77 12.21 2.05
C PHE A 150 9.55 13.27 2.83
N GLY A 151 10.02 12.96 4.04
CA GLY A 151 10.83 13.89 4.83
C GLY A 151 12.25 14.04 4.29
N TYR A 152 12.77 12.99 3.67
CA TYR A 152 14.15 12.91 3.18
C TYR A 152 14.26 12.52 1.70
N GLY A 153 13.13 12.31 1.01
CA GLY A 153 13.07 11.84 -0.37
C GLY A 153 13.75 12.78 -1.37
N TYR A 154 14.47 12.19 -2.33
CA TYR A 154 15.13 12.93 -3.41
C TYR A 154 14.16 13.07 -4.60
N PHE A 155 13.22 14.01 -4.48
CA PHE A 155 12.08 14.17 -5.40
C PHE A 155 12.46 14.34 -6.89
N GLU A 156 13.70 14.69 -7.19
CA GLU A 156 14.18 14.89 -8.56
C GLU A 156 14.66 13.59 -9.25
N VAL A 157 14.92 12.50 -8.50
CA VAL A 157 15.40 11.21 -9.06
C VAL A 157 14.51 10.04 -8.62
N TYR A 158 13.58 9.67 -9.50
CA TYR A 158 12.50 8.71 -9.24
C TYR A 158 12.97 7.31 -8.87
N GLU A 159 14.09 6.87 -9.41
CA GLU A 159 14.70 5.56 -9.14
C GLU A 159 15.30 5.49 -7.74
N GLU A 160 15.60 6.65 -7.14
CA GLU A 160 16.20 6.78 -5.79
C GLU A 160 15.15 7.02 -4.69
N ASN A 161 13.91 7.35 -5.08
CA ASN A 161 12.79 7.60 -4.17
C ASN A 161 12.31 6.39 -3.35
N PRO A 162 12.29 5.14 -3.84
CA PRO A 162 12.00 4.04 -2.95
C PRO A 162 13.18 3.85 -2.00
N TYR A 163 12.92 3.92 -0.70
CA TYR A 163 13.95 3.60 0.29
C TYR A 163 14.17 2.09 0.34
N GLY A 164 13.11 1.31 0.12
CA GLY A 164 13.21 -0.12 -0.03
C GLY A 164 12.01 -0.76 -0.71
N ILE A 165 12.27 -1.94 -1.26
CA ILE A 165 11.26 -2.85 -1.78
C ILE A 165 10.77 -3.72 -0.61
N VAL A 166 9.46 -3.69 -0.37
CA VAL A 166 8.78 -4.50 0.65
C VAL A 166 8.47 -5.89 0.09
N ALA A 167 7.96 -5.97 -1.14
CA ALA A 167 7.58 -7.23 -1.79
C ALA A 167 7.53 -7.09 -3.33
N ASP A 168 7.69 -8.19 -4.05
CA ASP A 168 7.59 -8.23 -5.51
C ASP A 168 6.16 -8.50 -6.00
N HIS A 169 5.29 -9.03 -5.14
CA HIS A 169 3.90 -9.34 -5.50
C HIS A 169 2.92 -9.20 -4.33
N THR A 170 1.62 -9.10 -4.66
CA THR A 170 0.55 -8.77 -3.69
C THR A 170 0.50 -9.73 -2.51
N GLN A 171 0.57 -11.04 -2.75
CA GLN A 171 0.50 -11.99 -1.63
C GLN A 171 1.72 -11.89 -0.70
N GLU A 172 2.93 -11.73 -1.24
CA GLU A 172 4.14 -11.54 -0.42
C GLU A 172 4.02 -10.27 0.43
N PHE A 173 3.50 -9.17 -0.15
CA PHE A 173 3.23 -7.94 0.58
C PHE A 173 2.26 -8.18 1.75
N LEU A 174 1.12 -8.80 1.47
CA LEU A 174 0.09 -9.07 2.48
C LEU A 174 0.59 -9.99 3.60
N ASP A 175 1.45 -10.95 3.28
CA ASP A 175 2.01 -11.92 4.23
C ASP A 175 3.05 -11.30 5.18
N LYS A 176 3.57 -10.09 4.89
CA LYS A 176 4.44 -9.35 5.82
C LYS A 176 3.74 -8.97 7.13
N PHE A 177 2.41 -8.89 7.13
CA PHE A 177 1.66 -8.25 8.22
C PHE A 177 1.03 -9.27 9.17
N MET A 178 1.66 -9.50 10.31
CA MET A 178 1.09 -10.36 11.36
C MET A 178 0.30 -9.54 12.37
N LEU A 179 -1.04 -9.65 12.34
CA LEU A 179 -1.93 -8.95 13.28
C LEU A 179 -1.74 -9.42 14.73
N VAL A 180 -1.71 -8.47 15.67
CA VAL A 180 -1.61 -8.73 17.12
C VAL A 180 -2.75 -8.04 17.87
N LYS A 181 -3.21 -8.68 18.97
CA LYS A 181 -4.24 -8.10 19.85
C LYS A 181 -3.68 -7.12 20.87
N LYS A 182 -2.44 -7.35 21.31
CA LYS A 182 -1.72 -6.55 22.30
C LYS A 182 -0.25 -6.50 21.96
N CYS A 183 0.32 -5.37 22.32
CA CYS A 183 1.72 -5.12 22.57
C CYS A 183 1.79 -4.88 24.10
#